data_AF-A0A2K8KG08-F1
#
_entry.id   AF-A0A2K8KG08-F1
#
_cell.length_a   1.000
_cell.length_b   1.000
_cell.length_c   1.000
_cell.angle_alpha   90.00
_cell.angle_beta   90.00
_cell.angle_gamma   90.00
#
_symmetry.space_group_name_H-M   'P 1'
#
loop_
_entity.id
_entity.type
_entity.pdbx_description
1 polymer ?
#
loop_
_entity_poly.entity_id
_entity_poly.type
_entity_poly.pdbx_seq_one_letter_code
_entity_poly.pdbx_strand_id
1 'polypeptide(L)'
;MTDHLKGLLITTLGVLFLVPDSLFIRLIEADALAIAFWRGLIAGVLILGFVLLREGAGAVGQVLRAGRPSFFYILFFGVSAPGFVLAITLTSVANVVFIIASMPVFAALFSRLWLREPISRRMIWTMLGVFAGLGVILWGSHERAGASWQGDLVALGVSASFAAALTAVRGLRTRSMLPAVPVAMIGAALLMLPFTDVMAPVAQQWPLLLGHGAFIAFAAGLMVLGPRYLSSAEVSLLILLESVLAPLLVWFAIGEDPGPWALMGGGMVIVVLLVSNLVMLAQFRQKRRLAAIPEQ
;
A
#
# COMPACT_ATOMS: atom_id res chain seq x y z
N MET A 1 17.99 22.71 -4.28
CA MET A 1 17.41 21.55 -3.58
C MET A 1 18.07 20.29 -4.14
N THR A 2 18.62 19.40 -3.30
CA THR A 2 19.22 18.15 -3.79
C THR A 2 18.12 17.21 -4.30
N ASP A 3 18.45 16.35 -5.26
CA ASP A 3 17.51 15.33 -5.77
C ASP A 3 16.98 14.43 -4.65
N HIS A 4 17.84 14.14 -3.66
CA HIS A 4 17.47 13.37 -2.48
C HIS A 4 16.41 14.08 -1.61
N LEU A 5 16.61 15.37 -1.28
CA LEU A 5 15.61 16.15 -0.53
C LEU A 5 14.30 16.28 -1.31
N LYS A 6 14.37 16.44 -2.64
CA LYS A 6 13.21 16.43 -3.52
C LYS A 6 12.45 15.11 -3.41
N GLY A 7 13.16 13.98 -3.46
CA GLY A 7 12.60 12.65 -3.27
C GLY A 7 11.88 12.50 -1.94
N LEU A 8 12.56 12.90 -0.86
CA LEU A 8 12.03 12.86 0.50
C LEU A 8 10.71 13.64 0.62
N LEU A 9 10.68 14.89 0.15
CA LEU A 9 9.48 15.72 0.20
C LEU A 9 8.33 15.14 -0.61
N ILE A 10 8.59 14.66 -1.84
CA ILE A 10 7.55 14.08 -2.70
C ILE A 10 6.98 12.80 -2.09
N THR A 11 7.84 11.88 -1.62
CA THR A 11 7.37 10.62 -1.04
C THR A 11 6.65 10.85 0.29
N THR A 12 7.17 11.70 1.17
CA THR A 12 6.49 12.06 2.42
C THR A 12 5.13 12.68 2.16
N LEU A 13 5.03 13.61 1.21
CA LEU A 13 3.74 14.20 0.85
C LEU A 13 2.77 13.14 0.30
N GLY A 14 3.26 12.21 -0.53
CA GLY A 14 2.47 11.08 -1.01
C GLY A 14 1.92 10.22 0.13
N VAL A 15 2.75 9.92 1.15
CA VAL A 15 2.32 9.21 2.35
C VAL A 15 1.29 10.02 3.14
N LEU A 16 1.48 11.33 3.31
CA LEU A 16 0.53 12.17 4.04
C LEU A 16 -0.84 12.26 3.35
N PHE A 17 -0.89 12.20 2.02
CA PHE A 17 -2.15 12.06 1.27
C PHE A 17 -2.78 10.67 1.41
N LEU A 18 -1.99 9.64 1.72
CA LEU A 18 -2.47 8.28 1.94
C LEU A 18 -3.05 8.08 3.35
N VAL A 19 -2.49 8.76 4.36
CA VAL A 19 -2.89 8.63 5.79
C VAL A 19 -4.41 8.70 6.02
N PRO A 20 -5.19 9.62 5.39
CA PRO A 20 -6.62 9.69 5.59
C PRO A 20 -7.45 8.59 4.89
N ASP A 21 -6.87 7.66 4.12
CA ASP A 21 -7.62 6.64 3.33
C ASP A 21 -8.59 5.84 4.21
N SER A 22 -8.09 5.32 5.33
CA SER A 22 -8.89 4.57 6.30
C SER A 22 -9.94 5.44 7.01
N LEU A 23 -9.64 6.71 7.28
CA LEU A 23 -10.60 7.65 7.85
C LEU A 23 -11.76 7.92 6.89
N PHE A 24 -11.47 8.14 5.60
CA PHE A 24 -12.53 8.30 4.59
C PHE A 24 -13.44 7.07 4.56
N ILE A 25 -12.89 5.86 4.60
CA ILE A 25 -13.69 4.63 4.63
C ILE A 25 -14.61 4.60 5.86
N ARG A 26 -14.16 5.06 7.02
CA ARG A 26 -14.98 5.12 8.25
C ARG A 26 -16.00 6.25 8.26
N LEU A 27 -15.73 7.36 7.58
CA LEU A 27 -16.64 8.51 7.49
C LEU A 27 -17.71 8.33 6.42
N ILE A 28 -17.48 7.48 5.43
CA ILE A 28 -18.45 7.22 4.38
C ILE A 28 -19.43 6.14 4.85
N GLU A 29 -20.67 6.53 5.13
CA GLU A 29 -21.75 5.63 5.54
C GLU A 29 -22.34 4.93 4.31
N ALA A 30 -21.68 3.88 3.83
CA ALA A 30 -22.10 3.12 2.65
C ALA A 30 -21.60 1.67 2.69
N ASP A 31 -22.12 0.84 1.78
CA ASP A 31 -21.59 -0.50 1.58
C ASP A 31 -20.10 -0.46 1.16
N ALA A 32 -19.30 -1.40 1.66
CA ALA A 32 -17.86 -1.45 1.42
C ALA A 32 -17.52 -1.51 -0.08
N LEU A 33 -18.31 -2.21 -0.89
CA LEU A 33 -18.11 -2.29 -2.33
C LEU A 33 -18.46 -0.97 -3.01
N ALA A 34 -19.47 -0.24 -2.54
CA ALA A 34 -19.79 1.10 -3.05
C ALA A 34 -18.68 2.11 -2.74
N ILE A 35 -18.10 2.06 -1.54
CA ILE A 35 -16.93 2.88 -1.17
C ILE A 35 -15.74 2.53 -2.07
N ALA A 36 -15.42 1.24 -2.22
CA ALA A 36 -14.33 0.76 -3.05
C ALA A 36 -14.52 1.14 -4.54
N PHE A 37 -15.76 1.07 -5.03
CA PHE A 37 -16.14 1.49 -6.38
C PHE A 37 -15.78 2.95 -6.62
N TRP A 38 -16.27 3.87 -5.79
CA TRP A 38 -16.05 5.30 -5.98
C TRP A 38 -14.60 5.71 -5.75
N ARG A 39 -13.96 5.16 -4.71
CA ARG A 39 -12.53 5.33 -4.45
C ARG A 39 -11.71 4.92 -5.68
N GLY A 40 -11.98 3.74 -6.23
CA GLY A 40 -11.31 3.18 -7.40
C GLY A 40 -11.56 3.99 -8.68
N LEU A 41 -12.81 4.31 -8.96
CA LEU A 41 -13.23 5.02 -10.16
C LEU A 41 -12.67 6.44 -10.21
N ILE A 42 -12.84 7.21 -9.13
CA ILE A 42 -12.40 8.62 -9.07
C ILE A 42 -10.87 8.69 -9.15
N ALA A 43 -10.17 7.91 -8.32
CA ALA A 43 -8.71 7.90 -8.37
C ALA A 43 -8.18 7.43 -9.73
N GLY A 44 -8.77 6.36 -10.27
CA GLY A 44 -8.43 5.82 -11.58
C GLY A 44 -8.65 6.83 -12.71
N VAL A 45 -9.78 7.55 -12.72
CA VAL A 45 -10.07 8.58 -13.73
C VAL A 45 -9.11 9.76 -13.63
N LEU A 46 -8.80 10.23 -12.41
CA LEU A 46 -7.84 11.33 -12.22
C LEU A 46 -6.43 10.95 -12.69
N ILE A 47 -5.96 9.75 -12.33
CA ILE A 47 -4.65 9.24 -12.78
C ILE A 47 -4.67 9.00 -14.30
N LEU A 48 -5.76 8.48 -14.86
CA LEU A 48 -5.90 8.30 -16.30
C LEU A 48 -5.81 9.63 -17.03
N GLY A 49 -6.52 10.66 -16.56
CA GLY A 49 -6.44 12.02 -17.11
C GLY A 49 -5.00 12.54 -17.10
N PHE A 50 -4.30 12.38 -15.97
CA PHE A 50 -2.89 12.77 -15.86
C PHE A 50 -2.00 12.01 -16.85
N VAL A 51 -2.16 10.68 -16.97
CA VAL A 51 -1.39 9.84 -17.90
C VAL A 51 -1.68 10.22 -19.34
N LEU A 52 -2.94 10.45 -19.71
CA LEU A 52 -3.31 10.85 -21.07
C LEU A 52 -2.73 12.22 -21.44
N LEU A 53 -2.71 13.17 -20.50
CA LEU A 53 -2.14 14.50 -20.72
C LEU A 53 -0.60 14.50 -20.79
N ARG A 54 0.09 13.60 -20.07
CA ARG A 54 1.56 13.59 -19.97
C ARG A 54 2.26 12.59 -20.88
N GLU A 55 1.69 11.39 -21.01
CA GLU A 55 2.29 10.26 -21.72
C GLU A 55 1.48 9.83 -22.95
N GLY A 56 0.23 10.30 -23.08
CA GLY A 56 -0.67 9.98 -24.18
C GLY A 56 -1.33 8.60 -24.06
N ALA A 57 -2.34 8.35 -24.90
CA ALA A 57 -3.09 7.09 -24.90
C ALA A 57 -2.22 5.86 -25.23
N GLY A 58 -1.11 6.06 -25.95
CA GLY A 58 -0.14 5.00 -26.26
C GLY A 58 0.49 4.37 -25.01
N ALA A 59 0.63 5.12 -23.90
CA ALA A 59 1.21 4.61 -22.66
C ALA A 59 0.33 3.52 -22.02
N VAL A 60 -0.99 3.73 -21.98
CA VAL A 60 -1.97 2.73 -21.50
C VAL A 60 -1.92 1.48 -22.40
N GLY A 61 -1.90 1.67 -23.71
CA GLY A 61 -1.80 0.57 -24.67
C GLY A 61 -0.49 -0.24 -24.55
N GLN A 62 0.62 0.41 -24.22
CA GLN A 62 1.90 -0.27 -23.99
C GLN A 62 1.87 -1.18 -22.77
N VAL A 63 1.24 -0.72 -21.68
CA VAL A 63 1.09 -1.50 -20.46
C VAL A 63 0.17 -2.70 -20.68
N LEU A 64 -0.95 -2.54 -21.40
CA LEU A 64 -1.83 -3.66 -21.74
C LEU A 64 -1.12 -4.72 -22.62
N ARG A 65 -0.16 -4.30 -23.44
CA ARG A 65 0.65 -5.17 -24.31
C ARG A 65 1.94 -5.67 -23.66
N ALA A 66 2.25 -5.28 -22.42
CA ALA A 66 3.49 -5.67 -21.74
C ALA A 66 3.49 -7.12 -21.20
N GLY A 67 2.47 -7.91 -21.56
CA GLY A 67 2.41 -9.35 -21.31
C GLY A 67 2.08 -9.71 -19.86
N ARG A 68 2.49 -10.93 -19.46
CA ARG A 68 2.12 -11.55 -18.17
C ARG A 68 2.47 -10.71 -16.93
N PRO A 69 3.66 -10.06 -16.85
CA PRO A 69 4.00 -9.23 -15.68
C PRO A 69 3.02 -8.08 -15.44
N SER A 70 2.60 -7.40 -16.50
CA SER A 70 1.63 -6.30 -16.43
C SER A 70 0.24 -6.80 -16.07
N PHE A 71 -0.19 -7.92 -16.67
CA PHE A 71 -1.46 -8.57 -16.33
C PHE A 71 -1.55 -8.91 -14.83
N PHE A 72 -0.52 -9.57 -14.28
CA PHE A 72 -0.50 -9.91 -12.84
C PHE A 72 -0.51 -8.66 -11.96
N TYR A 73 0.19 -7.60 -12.34
CA TYR A 73 0.12 -6.34 -11.63
C TYR A 73 -1.29 -5.77 -11.62
N ILE A 74 -1.94 -5.66 -12.79
CA ILE A 74 -3.30 -5.11 -12.92
C ILE A 74 -4.28 -5.93 -12.08
N LEU A 75 -4.17 -7.27 -12.13
CA LEU A 75 -5.01 -8.18 -11.37
C LEU A 75 -4.82 -8.02 -9.87
N PHE A 76 -3.60 -8.20 -9.37
CA PHE A 76 -3.35 -8.21 -7.93
C PHE A 76 -3.47 -6.82 -7.30
N PHE A 77 -3.07 -5.76 -8.00
CA PHE A 77 -3.30 -4.39 -7.55
C PHE A 77 -4.80 -4.07 -7.56
N GLY A 78 -5.51 -4.45 -8.62
CA GLY A 78 -6.96 -4.27 -8.74
C GLY A 78 -7.75 -4.98 -7.63
N VAL A 79 -7.31 -6.17 -7.19
CA VAL A 79 -7.93 -6.90 -6.06
C VAL A 79 -7.56 -6.27 -4.70
N SER A 80 -6.35 -5.74 -4.56
CA SER A 80 -5.89 -5.17 -3.27
C SER A 80 -6.70 -3.96 -2.83
N ALA A 81 -7.16 -3.12 -3.77
CA ALA A 81 -7.91 -1.91 -3.49
C ALA A 81 -9.29 -2.16 -2.81
N PRO A 82 -10.21 -2.98 -3.36
CA PRO A 82 -11.43 -3.37 -2.67
C PRO A 82 -11.17 -4.20 -1.43
N GLY A 83 -10.16 -5.10 -1.47
CA GLY A 83 -9.79 -5.88 -0.30
C GLY A 83 -9.41 -5.00 0.89
N PHE A 84 -8.72 -3.88 0.66
CA PHE A 84 -8.40 -2.91 1.71
C PHE A 84 -9.66 -2.31 2.34
N VAL A 85 -10.60 -1.83 1.51
CA VAL A 85 -11.86 -1.25 2.00
C VAL A 85 -12.67 -2.28 2.78
N LEU A 86 -12.75 -3.51 2.26
CA LEU A 86 -13.42 -4.61 2.95
C LEU A 86 -12.74 -4.95 4.28
N ALA A 87 -11.41 -5.00 4.33
CA ALA A 87 -10.67 -5.25 5.56
C ALA A 87 -10.98 -4.17 6.61
N ILE A 88 -10.89 -2.88 6.25
CA ILE A 88 -11.22 -1.77 7.16
C ILE A 88 -12.66 -1.83 7.64
N THR A 89 -13.59 -2.30 6.80
CA THR A 89 -15.00 -2.47 7.20
C THR A 89 -15.18 -3.61 8.20
N LEU A 90 -14.40 -4.68 8.07
CA LEU A 90 -14.52 -5.90 8.88
C LEU A 90 -13.74 -5.84 10.20
N THR A 91 -12.58 -5.19 10.25
CA THR A 91 -11.71 -5.13 11.44
C THR A 91 -11.26 -3.69 11.75
N SER A 92 -10.41 -3.51 12.76
CA SER A 92 -9.94 -2.17 13.14
C SER A 92 -8.94 -1.61 12.13
N VAL A 93 -8.91 -0.28 11.98
CA VAL A 93 -7.95 0.43 11.13
C VAL A 93 -6.51 0.08 11.52
N ALA A 94 -6.24 0.03 12.82
CA ALA A 94 -4.94 -0.34 13.36
C ALA A 94 -4.50 -1.74 12.90
N ASN A 95 -5.38 -2.74 13.03
CA ASN A 95 -5.08 -4.09 12.58
C ASN A 95 -4.73 -4.11 11.10
N VAL A 96 -5.55 -3.48 10.25
CA VAL A 96 -5.32 -3.48 8.80
C VAL A 96 -3.97 -2.87 8.44
N VAL A 97 -3.64 -1.68 8.93
CA VAL A 97 -2.38 -1.00 8.53
C VAL A 97 -1.14 -1.66 9.12
N PHE A 98 -1.23 -2.25 10.31
CA PHE A 98 -0.15 -3.04 10.89
C PHE A 98 0.05 -4.36 10.17
N ILE A 99 -1.03 -5.01 9.74
CA ILE A 99 -0.97 -6.21 8.92
C ILE A 99 -0.36 -5.87 7.55
N ILE A 100 -0.77 -4.77 6.92
CA ILE A 100 -0.25 -4.35 5.61
C ILE A 100 1.23 -3.94 5.69
N ALA A 101 1.71 -3.45 6.83
CA ALA A 101 3.14 -3.21 7.03
C ALA A 101 4.02 -4.47 6.74
N SER A 102 3.44 -5.68 6.82
CA SER A 102 4.11 -6.93 6.44
C SER A 102 4.37 -7.13 4.94
N MET A 103 3.93 -6.23 4.05
CA MET A 103 4.14 -6.32 2.59
C MET A 103 5.57 -6.73 2.18
N PRO A 104 6.66 -6.24 2.80
CA PRO A 104 8.02 -6.66 2.45
C PRO A 104 8.27 -8.17 2.64
N VAL A 105 7.61 -8.81 3.61
CA VAL A 105 7.66 -10.27 3.84
C VAL A 105 7.10 -11.01 2.64
N PHE A 106 5.89 -10.66 2.22
CA PHE A 106 5.27 -11.27 1.05
C PHE A 106 6.07 -10.98 -0.23
N ALA A 107 6.61 -9.78 -0.38
CA ALA A 107 7.43 -9.43 -1.54
C ALA A 107 8.70 -10.30 -1.63
N ALA A 108 9.34 -10.61 -0.51
CA ALA A 108 10.46 -11.54 -0.46
C ALA A 108 10.05 -12.97 -0.80
N LEU A 109 8.88 -13.44 -0.34
CA LEU A 109 8.34 -14.75 -0.68
C LEU A 109 8.05 -14.87 -2.18
N PHE A 110 7.36 -13.90 -2.79
CA PHE A 110 7.09 -13.91 -4.22
C PHE A 110 8.37 -13.74 -5.06
N SER A 111 9.34 -12.95 -4.60
CA SER A 111 10.63 -12.85 -5.27
C SER A 111 11.36 -14.20 -5.28
N ARG A 112 11.28 -14.97 -4.20
CA ARG A 112 11.81 -16.34 -4.16
C ARG A 112 11.05 -17.29 -5.08
N LEU A 113 9.72 -17.23 -5.10
CA LEU A 113 8.88 -18.14 -5.88
C LEU A 113 8.94 -17.86 -7.39
N TRP A 114 8.84 -16.60 -7.80
CA TRP A 114 8.69 -16.21 -9.21
C TRP A 114 10.02 -15.83 -9.86
N LEU A 115 10.91 -15.16 -9.11
CA LEU A 115 12.18 -14.67 -9.63
C LEU A 115 13.38 -15.54 -9.20
N ARG A 116 13.13 -16.55 -8.35
CA ARG A 116 14.15 -17.46 -7.78
C ARG A 116 15.24 -16.73 -6.98
N GLU A 117 14.98 -15.50 -6.53
CA GLU A 117 15.91 -14.73 -5.70
C GLU A 117 16.06 -15.39 -4.31
N PRO A 118 17.27 -15.49 -3.75
CA PRO A 118 17.46 -16.08 -2.43
C PRO A 118 16.95 -15.13 -1.32
N ILE A 119 16.34 -15.71 -0.29
CA ILE A 119 15.94 -14.96 0.90
C ILE A 119 17.17 -14.78 1.80
N SER A 120 17.55 -13.52 2.05
CA SER A 120 18.69 -13.21 2.92
C SER A 120 18.43 -13.62 4.38
N ARG A 121 19.49 -13.95 5.13
CA ARG A 121 19.40 -14.24 6.57
C ARG A 121 18.71 -13.13 7.37
N ARG A 122 18.99 -11.86 7.04
CA ARG A 122 18.29 -10.70 7.64
C ARG A 122 16.78 -10.85 7.45
N MET A 123 16.35 -11.11 6.22
CA MET A 123 14.93 -11.21 5.89
C MET A 123 14.25 -12.38 6.60
N ILE A 124 14.95 -13.50 6.84
CA ILE A 124 14.41 -14.62 7.64
C ILE A 124 14.07 -14.15 9.06
N TRP A 125 14.97 -13.42 9.73
CA TRP A 125 14.69 -12.85 11.05
C TRP A 125 13.56 -11.81 11.02
N THR A 126 13.51 -10.98 9.97
CA THR A 126 12.41 -10.05 9.74
C THR A 126 11.08 -10.78 9.63
N MET A 127 11.02 -11.88 8.87
CA MET A 127 9.82 -12.70 8.72
C MET A 127 9.34 -13.27 10.06
N LEU A 128 10.25 -13.85 10.85
CA LEU A 128 9.92 -14.41 12.16
C LEU A 128 9.31 -13.36 13.10
N GLY A 129 9.94 -12.19 13.20
CA GLY A 129 9.44 -11.09 14.03
C GLY A 129 8.10 -10.54 13.54
N VAL A 130 7.94 -10.37 12.23
CA VAL A 130 6.67 -9.91 11.64
C VAL A 130 5.55 -10.92 11.90
N PHE A 131 5.76 -12.21 11.62
CA PHE A 131 4.72 -13.23 11.84
C PHE A 131 4.33 -13.38 13.32
N ALA A 132 5.29 -13.28 14.24
CA ALA A 132 4.97 -13.24 15.66
C ALA A 132 4.08 -12.02 16.01
N GLY A 133 4.31 -10.87 15.39
CA GLY A 133 3.54 -9.64 15.65
C GLY A 133 2.13 -9.74 15.08
N LEU A 134 2.00 -10.29 13.87
CA LEU A 134 0.72 -10.61 13.26
C LEU A 134 -0.07 -11.62 14.11
N GLY A 135 0.61 -12.61 14.72
CA GLY A 135 -0.01 -13.55 15.65
C GLY A 135 -0.59 -12.88 16.89
N VAL A 136 0.11 -11.89 17.45
CA VAL A 136 -0.37 -11.09 18.59
C VAL A 136 -1.60 -10.26 18.21
N ILE A 137 -1.61 -9.65 17.01
CA ILE A 137 -2.77 -8.91 16.50
C ILE A 137 -3.98 -9.86 16.39
N LEU A 138 -3.81 -10.99 15.68
CA LEU A 138 -4.88 -11.97 15.46
C LEU A 138 -5.45 -12.55 16.76
N TRP A 139 -4.60 -12.72 17.78
CA TRP A 139 -5.02 -13.18 19.10
C TRP A 139 -6.02 -12.19 19.72
N GLY A 140 -5.70 -10.89 19.69
CA GLY A 140 -6.55 -9.84 20.28
C GLY A 140 -7.83 -9.54 19.52
N SER A 141 -7.93 -9.94 18.25
CA SER A 141 -9.08 -9.63 17.38
C SER A 141 -10.39 -10.32 17.77
N HIS A 142 -10.37 -11.21 18.76
CA HIS A 142 -11.58 -11.83 19.32
C HIS A 142 -12.12 -11.10 20.56
N GLU A 143 -11.33 -10.21 21.18
CA GLU A 143 -11.63 -9.65 22.49
C GLU A 143 -12.41 -8.32 22.42
N ARG A 144 -12.58 -7.72 21.23
CA ARG A 144 -13.12 -6.36 21.08
C ARG A 144 -14.19 -6.26 20.01
N ALA A 145 -15.23 -5.47 20.30
CA ALA A 145 -16.20 -5.03 19.30
C ALA A 145 -15.49 -4.18 18.22
N GLY A 146 -15.63 -4.55 16.94
CA GLY A 146 -15.03 -3.85 15.80
C GLY A 146 -13.69 -4.40 15.29
N ALA A 147 -13.10 -5.39 15.98
CA ALA A 147 -11.99 -6.18 15.44
C ALA A 147 -12.50 -7.58 15.08
N SER A 148 -12.02 -8.13 13.97
CA SER A 148 -12.45 -9.43 13.46
C SER A 148 -11.29 -10.12 12.75
N TRP A 149 -11.06 -11.39 13.11
CA TRP A 149 -10.04 -12.22 12.45
C TRP A 149 -10.34 -12.40 10.96
N GLN A 150 -11.60 -12.37 10.52
CA GLN A 150 -11.95 -12.41 9.10
C GLN A 150 -11.43 -11.18 8.37
N GLY A 151 -11.60 -9.98 8.94
CA GLY A 151 -11.04 -8.75 8.39
C GLY A 151 -9.51 -8.76 8.37
N ASP A 152 -8.88 -9.31 9.40
CA ASP A 152 -7.42 -9.46 9.47
C ASP A 152 -6.89 -10.40 8.38
N LEU A 153 -7.59 -11.50 8.09
CA LEU A 153 -7.25 -12.40 6.98
C LEU A 153 -7.40 -11.71 5.62
N VAL A 154 -8.43 -10.88 5.45
CA VAL A 154 -8.56 -10.05 4.25
C VAL A 154 -7.38 -9.07 4.16
N ALA A 155 -6.98 -8.42 5.25
CA ALA A 155 -5.81 -7.54 5.29
C ALA A 155 -4.50 -8.28 4.93
N LEU A 156 -4.32 -9.52 5.39
CA LEU A 156 -3.20 -10.37 4.98
C LEU A 156 -3.23 -10.67 3.48
N GLY A 157 -4.42 -10.98 2.94
CA GLY A 157 -4.63 -11.17 1.51
C GLY A 157 -4.32 -9.91 0.69
N VAL A 158 -4.66 -8.73 1.20
CA VAL A 158 -4.33 -7.43 0.60
C VAL A 158 -2.82 -7.23 0.59
N SER A 159 -2.16 -7.45 1.73
CA SER A 159 -0.70 -7.34 1.86
C SER A 159 0.02 -8.27 0.86
N ALA A 160 -0.42 -9.52 0.77
CA ALA A 160 0.10 -10.49 -0.19
C ALA A 160 -0.19 -10.09 -1.65
N SER A 161 -1.42 -9.69 -1.98
CA SER A 161 -1.80 -9.28 -3.33
C SER A 161 -1.00 -8.06 -3.78
N PHE A 162 -0.88 -7.04 -2.93
CA PHE A 162 -0.13 -5.85 -3.30
C PHE A 162 1.38 -6.18 -3.47
N ALA A 163 1.95 -6.99 -2.59
CA ALA A 163 3.32 -7.47 -2.74
C ALA A 163 3.54 -8.30 -4.02
N ALA A 164 2.58 -9.14 -4.39
CA ALA A 164 2.56 -9.88 -5.64
C ALA A 164 2.55 -8.94 -6.86
N ALA A 165 1.69 -7.92 -6.85
CA ALA A 165 1.63 -6.91 -7.91
C ALA A 165 3.00 -6.25 -8.11
N LEU A 166 3.59 -5.71 -7.03
CA LEU A 166 4.90 -5.05 -7.08
C LEU A 166 6.03 -6.01 -7.53
N THR A 167 5.96 -7.28 -7.12
CA THR A 167 6.95 -8.29 -7.53
C THR A 167 6.83 -8.63 -9.01
N ALA A 168 5.61 -8.73 -9.55
CA ALA A 168 5.39 -9.05 -10.96
C ALA A 168 6.09 -8.05 -11.90
N VAL A 169 6.04 -6.76 -11.56
CA VAL A 169 6.60 -5.68 -12.41
C VAL A 169 8.06 -5.37 -12.14
N ARG A 170 8.67 -6.01 -11.13
CA ARG A 170 10.07 -5.75 -10.74
C ARG A 170 11.08 -6.05 -11.85
N GLY A 171 10.71 -6.89 -12.83
CA GLY A 171 11.48 -7.16 -14.05
C GLY A 171 11.28 -6.12 -15.17
N LEU A 172 10.23 -5.29 -15.14
CA LEU A 172 9.89 -4.30 -16.17
C LEU A 172 10.58 -2.93 -15.95
N ARG A 173 11.80 -2.92 -15.38
CA ARG A 173 12.49 -1.72 -14.84
C ARG A 173 12.64 -0.53 -15.79
N THR A 174 12.44 -0.71 -17.09
CA THR A 174 12.60 0.33 -18.11
C THR A 174 11.31 1.09 -18.43
N ARG A 175 10.16 0.73 -17.85
CA ARG A 175 8.87 1.37 -18.15
C ARG A 175 8.14 1.80 -16.88
N SER A 176 7.54 3.00 -16.93
CA SER A 176 6.61 3.46 -15.90
C SER A 176 5.39 2.53 -15.87
N MET A 177 5.04 2.02 -14.69
CA MET A 177 3.81 1.27 -14.48
C MET A 177 2.65 2.19 -14.04
N LEU A 178 2.85 3.51 -13.98
CA LEU A 178 1.78 4.47 -13.70
C LEU A 178 0.56 4.28 -14.62
N PRO A 179 0.70 4.01 -15.93
CA PRO A 179 -0.44 3.76 -16.81
C PRO A 179 -1.21 2.46 -16.51
N ALA A 180 -0.67 1.52 -15.71
CA ALA A 180 -1.41 0.33 -15.25
C ALA A 180 -2.39 0.63 -14.12
N VAL A 181 -2.06 1.61 -13.27
CA VAL A 181 -2.87 1.99 -12.10
C VAL A 181 -4.32 2.31 -12.48
N PRO A 182 -4.61 3.19 -13.46
CA PRO A 182 -5.99 3.48 -13.82
C PRO A 182 -6.73 2.27 -14.40
N VAL A 183 -6.04 1.39 -15.16
CA VAL A 183 -6.64 0.16 -15.69
C VAL A 183 -7.08 -0.76 -14.55
N ALA A 184 -6.21 -0.94 -13.54
CA ALA A 184 -6.50 -1.77 -12.39
C ALA A 184 -7.63 -1.19 -11.52
N MET A 185 -7.59 0.10 -11.22
CA MET A 185 -8.57 0.74 -10.34
C MET A 185 -9.95 0.88 -10.99
N ILE A 186 -10.01 1.35 -12.24
CA ILE A 186 -11.28 1.44 -12.98
C ILE A 186 -11.81 0.04 -13.27
N GLY A 187 -10.95 -0.88 -13.70
CA GLY A 187 -11.34 -2.27 -13.97
C GLY A 187 -11.95 -2.94 -12.73
N ALA A 188 -11.29 -2.82 -11.58
CA ALA A 188 -11.81 -3.34 -10.32
C ALA A 188 -13.15 -2.69 -9.93
N ALA A 189 -13.27 -1.35 -10.05
CA ALA A 189 -14.52 -0.66 -9.77
C ALA A 189 -15.66 -1.18 -10.67
N LEU A 190 -15.44 -1.27 -11.98
CA LEU A 190 -16.47 -1.76 -12.91
C LEU A 190 -16.91 -3.20 -12.59
N LEU A 191 -16.00 -4.05 -12.09
CA LEU A 191 -16.34 -5.42 -11.66
C LEU A 191 -17.22 -5.47 -10.40
N MET A 192 -17.25 -4.41 -9.59
CA MET A 192 -18.10 -4.33 -8.39
C MET A 192 -19.52 -3.86 -8.69
N LEU A 193 -19.74 -3.22 -9.85
CA LEU A 193 -21.02 -2.64 -10.23
C LEU A 193 -22.24 -3.58 -10.10
N PRO A 194 -22.18 -4.89 -10.45
CA PRO A 194 -23.35 -5.77 -10.30
C PRO A 194 -23.61 -6.24 -8.86
N PHE A 195 -22.73 -5.94 -7.91
CA PHE A 195 -22.78 -6.47 -6.54
C PHE A 195 -23.21 -5.43 -5.50
N THR A 196 -23.36 -4.16 -5.88
CA THR A 196 -23.69 -3.08 -4.94
C THR A 196 -24.49 -1.96 -5.61
N ASP A 197 -25.33 -1.28 -4.83
CA ASP A 197 -25.92 0.00 -5.26
C ASP A 197 -24.88 1.12 -5.07
N VAL A 198 -24.28 1.52 -6.19
CA VAL A 198 -23.26 2.58 -6.21
C VAL A 198 -23.86 3.99 -6.13
N MET A 199 -25.15 4.17 -6.40
CA MET A 199 -25.76 5.51 -6.44
C MET A 199 -26.26 5.94 -5.05
N ALA A 200 -26.63 5.00 -4.19
CA ALA A 200 -27.08 5.24 -2.83
C ALA A 200 -26.23 6.27 -2.04
N PRO A 201 -24.88 6.16 -1.96
CA PRO A 201 -24.08 7.10 -1.16
C PRO A 201 -23.85 8.46 -1.82
N VAL A 202 -24.07 8.59 -3.13
CA VAL A 202 -23.70 9.81 -3.89
C VAL A 202 -24.52 11.01 -3.45
N ALA A 203 -25.83 10.84 -3.28
CA ALA A 203 -26.74 11.95 -3.00
C ALA A 203 -26.39 12.72 -1.72
N GLN A 204 -25.82 12.02 -0.73
CA GLN A 204 -25.56 12.57 0.60
C GLN A 204 -24.06 12.82 0.85
N GLN A 205 -23.18 12.04 0.21
CA GLN A 205 -21.77 11.96 0.59
C GLN A 205 -20.79 12.19 -0.57
N TRP A 206 -21.24 12.74 -1.70
CA TRP A 206 -20.37 13.03 -2.86
C TRP A 206 -19.09 13.82 -2.53
N PRO A 207 -19.05 14.79 -1.58
CA PRO A 207 -17.80 15.48 -1.27
C PRO A 207 -16.77 14.56 -0.62
N LEU A 208 -17.21 13.63 0.24
CA LEU A 208 -16.35 12.62 0.86
C LEU A 208 -15.85 11.62 -0.18
N LEU A 209 -16.73 11.14 -1.08
CA LEU A 209 -16.35 10.24 -2.17
C LEU A 209 -15.31 10.88 -3.11
N LEU A 210 -15.53 12.15 -3.50
CA LEU A 210 -14.60 12.91 -4.32
C LEU A 210 -13.27 13.15 -3.61
N GLY A 211 -13.32 13.57 -2.34
CA GLY A 211 -12.14 13.76 -1.50
C GLY A 211 -11.32 12.49 -1.36
N HIS A 212 -11.99 11.37 -1.06
CA HIS A 212 -11.35 10.06 -0.92
C HIS A 212 -10.61 9.65 -2.18
N GLY A 213 -11.29 9.64 -3.33
CA GLY A 213 -10.65 9.30 -4.61
C GLY A 213 -9.55 10.27 -5.01
N ALA A 214 -9.71 11.57 -4.75
CA ALA A 214 -8.68 12.57 -5.06
C ALA A 214 -7.42 12.38 -4.21
N PHE A 215 -7.55 12.19 -2.90
CA PHE A 215 -6.42 11.93 -2.00
C PHE A 215 -5.63 10.69 -2.45
N ILE A 216 -6.33 9.62 -2.83
CA ILE A 216 -5.70 8.41 -3.36
C ILE A 216 -5.01 8.65 -4.71
N ALA A 217 -5.59 9.45 -5.61
CA ALA A 217 -4.94 9.82 -6.87
C ALA A 217 -3.61 10.56 -6.62
N PHE A 218 -3.61 11.54 -5.71
CA PHE A 218 -2.42 12.29 -5.35
C PHE A 218 -1.38 11.42 -4.65
N ALA A 219 -1.80 10.60 -3.67
CA ALA A 219 -0.94 9.66 -2.98
C ALA A 219 -0.24 8.72 -3.97
N ALA A 220 -1.00 8.05 -4.83
CA ALA A 220 -0.45 7.11 -5.82
C ALA A 220 0.50 7.81 -6.81
N GLY A 221 0.14 8.98 -7.34
CA GLY A 221 0.99 9.74 -8.24
C GLY A 221 2.33 10.15 -7.60
N LEU A 222 2.29 10.69 -6.39
CA LEU A 222 3.48 11.12 -5.64
C LEU A 222 4.34 9.92 -5.22
N MET A 223 3.71 8.81 -4.82
CA MET A 223 4.41 7.56 -4.48
C MET A 223 5.05 6.86 -5.67
N VAL A 224 4.62 7.13 -6.90
CA VAL A 224 5.34 6.67 -8.10
C VAL A 224 6.52 7.60 -8.43
N LEU A 225 6.35 8.91 -8.24
CA LEU A 225 7.35 9.92 -8.61
C LEU A 225 8.48 10.09 -7.60
N GLY A 226 8.24 9.88 -6.31
CA GLY A 226 9.23 10.11 -5.25
C GLY A 226 10.34 9.04 -5.18
N PRO A 227 10.02 7.73 -5.21
CA PRO A 227 11.01 6.65 -5.08
C PRO A 227 12.16 6.65 -6.08
N ARG A 228 12.03 7.29 -7.24
CA ARG A 228 13.13 7.39 -8.22
C ARG A 228 14.36 8.14 -7.69
N TYR A 229 14.21 8.89 -6.61
CA TYR A 229 15.26 9.69 -5.99
C TYR A 229 15.76 9.11 -4.65
N LEU A 230 15.14 8.04 -4.17
CA LEU A 230 15.36 7.46 -2.85
C LEU A 230 15.76 6.00 -2.95
N SER A 231 16.47 5.51 -1.95
CA SER A 231 16.70 4.07 -1.80
C SER A 231 15.39 3.36 -1.42
N SER A 232 15.28 2.08 -1.78
CA SER A 232 14.11 1.25 -1.38
C SER A 232 13.89 1.22 0.14
N ALA A 233 14.96 1.33 0.93
CA ALA A 233 14.85 1.36 2.38
C ALA A 233 14.27 2.69 2.88
N GLU A 234 14.65 3.83 2.31
CA GLU A 234 14.05 5.13 2.65
C GLU A 234 12.57 5.18 2.30
N VAL A 235 12.19 4.69 1.11
CA VAL A 235 10.78 4.61 0.70
C VAL A 235 9.99 3.73 1.66
N SER A 236 10.53 2.57 2.05
CA SER A 236 9.88 1.69 3.01
C SER A 236 9.70 2.34 4.39
N LEU A 237 10.68 3.11 4.86
CA LEU A 237 10.58 3.84 6.13
C LEU A 237 9.52 4.95 6.07
N LEU A 238 9.41 5.64 4.95
CA LEU A 238 8.38 6.66 4.76
C LEU A 238 6.99 6.04 4.71
N ILE A 239 6.82 4.87 4.07
CA ILE A 239 5.53 4.16 4.05
C ILE A 239 5.14 3.68 5.46
N LEU A 240 6.10 3.25 6.30
CA LEU A 240 5.81 2.90 7.70
C LEU A 240 5.20 4.05 8.52
N LEU A 241 5.37 5.30 8.08
CA LEU A 241 4.73 6.45 8.71
C LEU A 241 3.20 6.35 8.62
N GLU A 242 2.66 5.82 7.53
CA GLU A 242 1.22 5.58 7.38
C GLU A 242 0.70 4.63 8.47
N SER A 243 1.40 3.52 8.69
CA SER A 243 1.02 2.51 9.70
C SER A 243 0.96 3.08 11.12
N VAL A 244 1.66 4.19 11.39
CA VAL A 244 1.59 4.91 12.67
C VAL A 244 0.56 6.03 12.64
N LEU A 245 0.55 6.85 11.60
CA LEU A 245 -0.28 8.05 11.54
C LEU A 245 -1.75 7.74 11.26
N ALA A 246 -2.07 6.73 10.46
CA ALA A 246 -3.46 6.42 10.12
C ALA A 246 -4.27 5.98 11.36
N PRO A 247 -3.82 5.05 12.22
CA PRO A 247 -4.56 4.70 13.42
C PRO A 247 -4.68 5.85 14.41
N LEU A 248 -3.63 6.68 14.55
CA LEU A 248 -3.68 7.88 15.41
C LEU A 248 -4.70 8.91 14.89
N LEU A 249 -4.75 9.11 13.58
CA LEU A 249 -5.71 10.01 12.96
C LEU A 249 -7.14 9.52 13.15
N VAL A 250 -7.41 8.24 12.91
CA VAL A 250 -8.75 7.66 13.09
C VAL A 250 -9.16 7.68 14.56
N TRP A 251 -8.25 7.33 15.48
CA TRP A 251 -8.51 7.42 16.90
C TRP A 251 -8.83 8.86 17.33
N PHE A 252 -8.07 9.84 16.86
CA PHE A 252 -8.33 11.25 17.15
C PHE A 252 -9.65 11.75 16.55
N ALA A 253 -9.96 11.39 15.31
CA ALA A 253 -11.11 11.95 14.59
C ALA A 253 -12.44 11.33 14.99
N ILE A 254 -12.48 10.01 15.23
CA ILE A 254 -13.74 9.27 15.47
C ILE A 254 -13.70 8.36 16.70
N GLY A 255 -12.60 8.35 17.47
CA GLY A 255 -12.53 7.62 18.74
C GLY A 255 -12.26 6.12 18.61
N GLU A 256 -11.85 5.60 17.45
CA GLU A 256 -11.52 4.18 17.25
C GLU A 256 -10.20 3.81 17.96
N ASP A 257 -10.28 3.35 19.21
CA ASP A 257 -9.12 2.88 19.98
C ASP A 257 -8.50 1.60 19.35
N PRO A 258 -7.22 1.65 18.90
CA PRO A 258 -6.50 0.49 18.39
C PRO A 258 -6.49 -0.72 19.34
N GLY A 259 -6.33 -0.46 20.64
CA GLY A 259 -6.21 -1.48 21.66
C GLY A 259 -4.83 -2.07 21.91
N PRO A 260 -4.66 -2.72 23.07
CA PRO A 260 -3.36 -3.16 23.55
C PRO A 260 -2.75 -4.22 22.64
N TRP A 261 -3.53 -5.19 22.18
CA TRP A 261 -3.03 -6.26 21.29
C TRP A 261 -2.59 -5.73 19.92
N ALA A 262 -3.37 -4.82 19.32
CA ALA A 262 -3.00 -4.18 18.08
C ALA A 262 -1.73 -3.33 18.25
N LEU A 263 -1.64 -2.54 19.33
CA LEU A 263 -0.47 -1.72 19.63
C LEU A 263 0.78 -2.57 19.92
N MET A 264 0.65 -3.67 20.66
CA MET A 264 1.75 -4.58 20.96
C MET A 264 2.22 -5.30 19.70
N GLY A 265 1.32 -5.96 18.97
CA GLY A 265 1.66 -6.70 17.77
C GLY A 265 2.13 -5.79 16.63
N GLY A 266 1.43 -4.69 16.40
CA GLY A 266 1.78 -3.66 15.42
C GLY A 266 3.09 -2.96 15.74
N GLY A 267 3.30 -2.61 17.01
CA GLY A 267 4.59 -2.08 17.49
C GLY A 267 5.73 -3.05 17.21
N MET A 268 5.52 -4.35 17.43
CA MET A 268 6.53 -5.37 17.12
C MET A 268 6.82 -5.45 15.61
N VAL A 269 5.78 -5.45 14.76
CA VAL A 269 5.95 -5.43 13.29
C VAL A 269 6.75 -4.21 12.86
N ILE A 270 6.37 -3.01 13.34
CA ILE A 270 7.04 -1.75 12.99
C ILE A 270 8.50 -1.76 13.44
N VAL A 271 8.79 -2.16 14.69
CA VAL A 271 10.15 -2.21 15.22
C VAL A 271 11.02 -3.18 14.43
N VAL A 272 10.51 -4.37 14.11
CA VAL A 272 11.25 -5.38 13.34
C VAL A 272 11.57 -4.86 11.93
N LEU A 273 10.60 -4.23 11.26
CA LEU A 273 10.81 -3.64 9.93
C LEU A 273 11.76 -2.44 9.96
N LEU A 274 11.64 -1.58 10.97
CA LEU A 274 12.52 -0.44 11.20
C LEU A 274 13.97 -0.92 11.36
N VAL A 275 14.21 -1.87 12.26
CA VAL A 275 15.55 -2.44 12.49
C VAL A 275 16.09 -3.10 11.21
N SER A 276 15.27 -3.91 10.53
CA SER A 276 15.65 -4.55 9.26
C SER A 276 16.06 -3.52 8.20
N ASN A 277 15.31 -2.43 8.05
CA ASN A 277 15.59 -1.37 7.09
C ASN A 277 16.83 -0.53 7.46
N LEU A 278 17.04 -0.25 8.75
CA LEU A 278 18.23 0.44 9.24
C LEU A 278 19.50 -0.38 9.00
N VAL A 279 19.45 -1.69 9.25
CA VAL A 279 20.55 -2.61 8.94
C VAL A 279 20.83 -2.62 7.43
N MET A 280 19.78 -2.60 6.59
CA MET A 280 19.94 -2.51 5.13
C MET A 280 20.64 -1.20 4.71
N LEU A 281 20.23 -0.06 5.27
CA LEU A 281 20.84 1.24 4.99
C LEU A 281 22.31 1.29 5.41
N ALA A 282 22.64 0.76 6.59
CA ALA A 282 24.02 0.69 7.08
C ALA A 282 24.91 -0.13 6.14
N GLN A 283 24.43 -1.29 5.68
CA GLN A 283 25.15 -2.14 4.72
C GLN A 283 25.40 -1.43 3.38
N PHE A 284 24.42 -0.67 2.86
CA PHE A 284 24.61 0.10 1.63
C PHE A 284 25.63 1.24 1.78
N ARG A 285 25.60 1.96 2.90
CA ARG A 285 26.57 3.02 3.19
C ARG A 285 27.99 2.47 3.31
N GLN A 286 28.15 1.33 3.98
CA GLN A 286 29.45 0.67 4.11
C GLN A 286 30.02 0.24 2.75
N LYS A 287 29.19 -0.40 1.90
CA LYS A 287 29.62 -0.79 0.54
C LYS A 287 30.05 0.41 -0.31
N ARG A 288 29.30 1.53 -0.26
CA ARG A 288 29.67 2.76 -0.98
C ARG A 288 30.98 3.36 -0.47
N ARG A 289 31.22 3.31 0.84
CA ARG A 289 32.47 3.82 1.44
C ARG A 289 33.68 2.99 1.00
N LEU A 290 33.55 1.67 0.99
CA LEU A 290 34.63 0.77 0.55
C LEU A 290 34.94 0.93 -0.95
N ALA A 291 33.91 1.10 -1.79
CA ALA A 291 34.10 1.33 -3.23
C ALA A 291 34.70 2.71 -3.58
N ALA A 292 34.75 3.65 -2.63
CA ALA A 292 35.34 4.97 -2.82
C ALA A 292 36.82 5.05 -2.42
N ILE A 293 37.41 3.96 -1.92
CA ILE A 293 38.84 3.86 -1.64
C ILE A 293 39.55 3.54 -2.96
N PRO A 294 40.45 4.41 -3.49
CA PRO A 294 41.21 4.10 -4.69
C PRO A 294 42.08 2.86 -4.45
N GLU A 295 42.09 1.90 -5.39
CA GLU A 295 43.08 0.83 -5.38
C GLU A 295 44.47 1.46 -5.49
N GLN A 296 45.31 1.24 -4.47
CA GLN A 296 46.71 1.67 -4.43
C GLN A 296 47.61 0.62 -5.06
#